data_AF-A0AAV4FTR3-F1
#
_entry.id   AF-A0AAV4FTR3-F1
#
_cell.length_a   1.000
_cell.length_b   1.000
_cell.length_c   1.000
_cell.angle_alpha   90.00
_cell.angle_beta   90.00
_cell.angle_gamma   90.00
#
_symmetry.space_group_name_H-M   'P 1'
#
loop_
_entity.id
_entity.type
_entity.pdbx_description
1 polymer ?
#
loop_
_entity_poly.entity_id
_entity_poly.type
_entity_poly.pdbx_seq_one_letter_code
_entity_poly.pdbx_strand_id
1 'polypeptide(L)'
;MDEHRECRPPSVVTEKNVSTVEKLIMQDRLITVKQLAFESKISIGSVETILHDHLNLNKVSARWVPRAEKRVYAMEKTLITPPKKPKVTQSRGKVMLSCFWDCDGIIMTDYMEKGKTVTGEYYSGLLKRLRSEFSKKKTRKALKRSPAFA
;
A
#
# COMPACT_ATOMS: atom_id res chain seq x y z
N MET A 1 13.37 -60.72 13.51
CA MET A 1 13.11 -59.67 14.50
C MET A 1 13.75 -58.42 13.93
N ASP A 2 13.00 -57.68 13.12
CA ASP A 2 13.47 -56.40 12.57
C ASP A 2 13.03 -55.32 13.58
N GLU A 3 14.00 -54.86 14.34
CA GLU A 3 13.80 -53.91 15.43
C GLU A 3 13.47 -52.54 14.83
N HIS A 4 12.29 -52.01 15.16
CA HIS A 4 11.86 -50.70 14.66
C HIS A 4 12.86 -49.65 15.17
N ARG A 5 13.67 -49.10 14.25
CA ARG A 5 14.51 -47.94 14.54
C ARG A 5 13.60 -46.76 14.85
N GLU A 6 13.24 -46.59 16.11
CA GLU A 6 12.68 -45.34 16.60
C GLU A 6 13.79 -44.29 16.51
N CYS A 7 13.83 -43.58 15.38
CA CYS A 7 14.70 -42.43 15.21
C CYS A 7 14.43 -41.43 16.34
N ARG A 8 15.53 -40.84 16.84
CA ARG A 8 15.55 -39.71 17.78
C ARG A 8 14.33 -38.81 17.56
N PRO A 9 13.50 -38.54 18.57
CA PRO A 9 12.33 -37.67 18.38
C PRO A 9 12.82 -36.34 17.79
N PRO A 10 12.08 -35.72 16.84
CA PRO A 10 12.43 -34.40 16.33
C PRO A 10 12.18 -33.36 17.44
N SER A 11 13.07 -33.33 18.44
CA SER A 11 12.76 -32.93 19.82
C SER A 11 12.82 -31.42 20.07
N VAL A 12 12.47 -30.60 19.10
CA VAL A 12 12.30 -29.16 19.30
C VAL A 12 10.89 -28.71 18.91
N VAL A 13 10.21 -29.45 18.05
CA VAL A 13 8.88 -29.11 17.56
C VAL A 13 7.80 -29.84 18.37
N THR A 14 7.78 -29.56 19.68
CA THR A 14 6.71 -30.06 20.57
C THR A 14 5.43 -29.26 20.35
N GLU A 15 4.26 -29.87 20.57
CA GLU A 15 2.95 -29.22 20.44
C GLU A 15 2.83 -27.91 21.26
N LYS A 16 3.44 -27.87 22.45
CA LYS A 16 3.56 -26.67 23.28
C LYS A 16 4.28 -25.51 22.57
N ASN A 17 5.35 -25.83 21.84
CA ASN A 17 6.16 -24.86 21.11
C ASN A 17 5.40 -24.35 19.88
N VAL A 18 4.71 -25.24 19.15
CA VAL A 18 3.82 -24.89 18.04
C VAL A 18 2.71 -23.95 18.50
N SER A 19 2.01 -24.29 19.58
CA SER A 19 0.94 -23.45 20.15
C SER A 19 1.44 -22.09 20.62
N THR A 20 2.66 -22.02 21.15
CA THR A 20 3.28 -20.76 21.58
C THR A 20 3.56 -19.85 20.38
N VAL A 21 4.18 -20.40 19.32
CA VAL A 21 4.45 -19.67 18.06
C VAL A 21 3.14 -19.22 17.41
N GLU A 22 2.12 -20.07 17.36
CA GLU A 22 0.81 -19.75 16.81
C GLU A 22 0.16 -18.57 17.55
N LYS A 23 0.18 -18.56 18.89
CA LYS A 23 -0.38 -17.47 19.71
C LYS A 23 0.31 -16.13 19.42
N LEU A 24 1.63 -16.11 19.29
CA LEU A 24 2.38 -14.89 18.99
C LEU A 24 2.02 -14.31 17.61
N ILE A 25 1.82 -15.17 16.61
CA ILE A 25 1.42 -14.76 15.25
C ILE A 25 -0.01 -14.21 15.23
N MET A 26 -0.92 -14.80 16.02
CA MET A 26 -2.29 -14.30 16.14
C MET A 26 -2.34 -12.91 16.81
N GLN A 27 -1.42 -12.63 17.73
CA GLN A 27 -1.31 -11.32 18.38
C GLN A 27 -0.73 -10.25 17.45
N ASP A 28 0.36 -10.57 16.76
CA ASP A 28 0.96 -9.67 15.76
C ASP A 28 1.35 -10.43 14.49
N ARG A 29 0.63 -10.16 13.41
CA ARG A 29 0.90 -10.76 12.09
C ARG A 29 2.18 -10.21 11.44
N LEU A 30 2.75 -9.12 11.94
CA LEU A 30 3.97 -8.51 11.41
C LEU A 30 5.24 -8.95 12.16
N ILE A 31 5.11 -9.89 13.10
CA ILE A 31 6.22 -10.40 13.89
C ILE A 31 7.29 -11.07 13.00
N THR A 32 8.56 -10.83 13.32
CA THR A 32 9.68 -11.40 12.55
C THR A 32 10.10 -12.76 13.10
N VAL A 33 10.66 -13.63 12.25
CA VAL A 33 11.18 -14.95 12.65
C VAL A 33 12.21 -14.86 13.78
N LYS A 34 13.05 -13.82 13.78
CA LYS A 34 14.02 -13.57 14.86
C LYS A 34 13.33 -13.24 16.20
N GLN A 35 12.27 -12.44 16.16
CA GLN A 35 11.49 -12.09 17.33
C GLN A 35 10.76 -13.32 17.89
N LEU A 36 10.15 -14.12 17.00
CA LEU A 36 9.53 -15.40 17.37
C LEU A 36 10.54 -16.35 18.02
N ALA A 37 11.74 -16.49 17.46
CA ALA A 37 12.79 -17.33 18.02
C ALA A 37 13.22 -16.86 19.44
N PHE A 38 13.35 -15.54 19.62
CA PHE A 38 13.68 -14.95 20.91
C PHE A 38 12.57 -15.20 21.96
N GLU A 39 11.31 -14.98 21.60
CA GLU A 39 10.17 -15.10 22.51
C GLU A 39 9.81 -16.55 22.82
N SER A 40 9.86 -17.43 21.82
CA SER A 40 9.59 -18.87 21.99
C SER A 40 10.78 -19.65 22.58
N LYS A 41 11.97 -19.03 22.65
CA LYS A 41 13.25 -19.67 23.06
C LYS A 41 13.62 -20.89 22.22
N ILE A 42 13.30 -20.82 20.93
CA ILE A 42 13.55 -21.88 19.96
C ILE A 42 14.59 -21.37 18.95
N SER A 43 15.37 -22.27 18.35
CA SER A 43 16.28 -21.89 17.28
C SER A 43 15.52 -21.36 16.05
N ILE A 44 16.08 -20.36 15.36
CA ILE A 44 15.46 -19.73 14.19
C ILE A 44 15.04 -20.78 13.14
N GLY A 45 15.92 -21.75 12.85
CA GLY A 45 15.61 -22.81 11.89
C GLY A 45 14.40 -23.67 12.29
N SER A 46 14.21 -23.96 13.59
CA SER A 46 13.04 -24.72 14.03
C SER A 46 11.76 -23.88 13.98
N VAL A 47 11.85 -22.56 14.18
CA VAL A 47 10.71 -21.65 13.96
C VAL A 47 10.32 -21.63 12.47
N GLU A 48 11.29 -21.63 11.56
CA GLU A 48 11.03 -21.72 10.12
C GLU A 48 10.33 -23.05 9.76
N THR A 49 10.80 -24.18 10.30
CA THR A 49 10.13 -25.49 10.16
C THR A 49 8.71 -25.45 10.71
N ILE A 50 8.48 -24.85 11.90
CA ILE A 50 7.13 -24.72 12.48
C ILE A 50 6.21 -23.90 11.58
N LEU A 51 6.70 -22.76 11.06
CA LEU A 51 5.92 -21.90 10.18
C LEU A 51 5.52 -22.61 8.88
N HIS A 52 6.46 -23.31 8.23
CA HIS A 52 6.24 -23.93 6.92
C HIS A 52 5.56 -25.31 6.99
N ASP A 53 6.03 -26.18 7.88
CA ASP A 53 5.65 -27.60 7.88
C ASP A 53 4.49 -27.91 8.83
N HIS A 54 4.34 -27.14 9.92
CA HIS A 54 3.31 -27.39 10.94
C HIS A 54 2.14 -26.40 10.89
N LEU A 55 2.39 -25.12 10.56
CA LEU A 55 1.36 -24.09 10.45
C LEU A 55 1.01 -23.76 8.99
N ASN A 56 1.77 -24.29 8.01
CA ASN A 56 1.61 -24.03 6.58
C ASN A 56 1.50 -22.54 6.21
N LEU A 57 2.21 -21.69 6.95
CA LEU A 57 2.23 -20.24 6.75
C LEU A 57 3.34 -19.87 5.78
N ASN A 58 3.03 -18.92 4.90
CA ASN A 58 3.97 -18.33 3.96
C ASN A 58 4.10 -16.83 4.21
N LYS A 59 5.32 -16.30 4.02
CA LYS A 59 5.55 -14.85 4.10
C LYS A 59 4.94 -14.16 2.88
N VAL A 60 3.90 -13.37 3.13
CA VAL A 60 3.30 -12.49 2.11
C VAL A 60 3.80 -11.06 2.33
N SER A 61 4.16 -10.37 1.25
CA SER A 61 4.51 -8.94 1.34
C SER A 61 3.25 -8.11 1.61
N ALA A 62 3.37 -7.12 2.50
CA ALA A 62 2.27 -6.21 2.76
C ALA A 62 1.89 -5.43 1.50
N ARG A 63 0.58 -5.28 1.25
CA ARG A 63 0.08 -4.45 0.16
C ARG A 63 0.34 -2.98 0.48
N TRP A 64 0.81 -2.22 -0.51
CA TRP A 64 0.90 -0.76 -0.39
C TRP A 64 -0.52 -0.18 -0.27
N VAL A 65 -0.85 0.32 0.91
CA VAL A 65 -2.10 1.03 1.18
C VAL A 65 -1.79 2.53 1.26
N PRO A 66 -2.51 3.39 0.52
CA PRO A 66 -2.39 4.83 0.67
C PRO A 66 -2.50 5.23 2.13
N ARG A 67 -1.66 6.17 2.56
CA ARG A 67 -1.69 6.67 3.94
C ARG A 67 -3.04 7.35 4.17
N ALA A 68 -3.92 6.70 4.92
CA ALA A 68 -5.10 7.34 5.47
C ALA A 68 -4.66 8.42 6.46
N GLU A 69 -5.30 9.58 6.42
CA GLU A 69 -5.05 10.67 7.36
C GLU A 69 -5.33 10.19 8.78
N LYS A 70 -4.28 10.13 9.61
CA LYS A 70 -4.42 9.78 11.02
C LYS A 70 -4.88 11.02 11.79
N ARG A 71 -6.05 10.97 12.43
CA ARG A 71 -6.31 11.81 13.61
C ARG A 71 -5.34 11.34 14.70
N VAL A 72 -4.32 12.16 14.96
CA VAL A 72 -3.39 12.13 16.12
C VAL A 72 -3.34 10.82 16.90
N TYR A 73 -2.31 10.00 16.64
CA TYR A 73 -1.53 9.32 17.67
C TYR A 73 -0.08 9.22 17.20
N ALA A 74 0.81 9.91 17.92
CA ALA A 74 2.24 9.77 17.78
C ALA A 74 2.63 8.38 18.31
N MET A 75 2.89 7.44 17.41
CA MET A 75 3.52 6.18 17.76
C MET A 75 4.99 6.45 18.09
N GLU A 76 5.40 6.00 19.27
CA GLU A 76 6.78 6.00 19.74
C GLU A 76 7.68 5.33 18.69
N LYS A 77 8.67 6.08 18.19
CA LYS A 77 9.56 5.61 17.14
C LYS A 77 10.53 4.61 17.76
N THR A 78 10.15 3.33 17.75
CA THR A 78 11.09 2.22 17.96
C THR A 78 12.26 2.35 16.98
N LEU A 79 13.43 1.85 17.39
CA LEU A 79 14.79 1.93 16.82
C LEU A 79 14.99 1.48 15.34
N ILE A 80 13.92 1.39 14.56
CA ILE A 80 13.94 1.06 13.14
C ILE A 80 14.31 2.33 12.36
N THR A 81 15.50 2.34 11.76
CA THR A 81 15.92 3.44 10.89
C THR A 81 14.97 3.52 9.69
N PRO A 82 14.48 4.72 9.32
CA PRO A 82 13.64 4.87 8.14
C PRO A 82 14.38 4.32 6.92
N PRO A 83 13.74 3.50 6.07
CA PRO A 83 14.40 2.93 4.91
C PRO A 83 14.99 4.04 4.03
N LYS A 84 16.24 3.85 3.59
CA LYS A 84 16.96 4.80 2.74
C LYS A 84 16.19 4.97 1.44
N LYS A 85 15.57 6.15 1.29
CA LYS A 85 14.80 6.46 0.09
C LYS A 85 15.74 6.56 -1.11
N PRO A 86 15.44 5.89 -2.24
CA PRO A 86 16.16 6.14 -3.47
C PRO A 86 16.01 7.61 -3.87
N LYS A 87 17.10 8.25 -4.30
CA LYS A 87 17.05 9.61 -4.84
C LYS A 87 16.35 9.55 -6.19
N VAL A 88 15.20 10.20 -6.32
CA VAL A 88 14.46 10.30 -7.57
C VAL A 88 15.02 11.48 -8.37
N THR A 89 15.66 11.21 -9.50
CA THR A 89 16.04 12.23 -10.48
C THR A 89 14.85 12.51 -11.40
N GLN A 90 14.46 13.77 -11.59
CA GLN A 90 13.42 14.12 -12.55
C GLN A 90 13.88 13.80 -13.98
N SER A 91 13.05 13.10 -14.75
CA SER A 91 13.35 12.82 -16.14
C SER A 91 13.37 14.10 -16.98
N ARG A 92 14.25 14.16 -17.98
CA ARG A 92 14.45 15.33 -18.86
C ARG A 92 13.22 15.73 -19.70
N GLY A 93 12.08 15.05 -19.59
CA GLY A 93 10.85 15.34 -20.34
C GLY A 93 9.57 15.41 -19.51
N LYS A 94 9.65 15.32 -18.17
CA LYS A 94 8.44 15.31 -17.34
C LYS A 94 7.78 16.70 -17.30
N VAL A 95 6.52 16.76 -17.72
CA VAL A 95 5.64 17.94 -17.61
C VAL A 95 4.41 17.59 -16.75
N MET A 96 3.80 18.60 -16.15
CA MET A 96 2.57 18.43 -15.38
C MET A 96 1.35 18.63 -16.28
N LEU A 97 0.46 17.64 -16.33
CA LEU A 97 -0.84 17.75 -16.99
C LEU A 97 -1.93 17.92 -15.93
N SER A 98 -2.68 19.02 -16.02
CA SER A 98 -3.91 19.19 -15.26
C SER A 98 -5.08 18.74 -16.13
N CYS A 99 -5.76 17.67 -15.73
CA CYS A 99 -6.93 17.14 -16.44
C CYS A 99 -8.16 17.21 -15.52
N PHE A 100 -9.25 17.75 -16.03
CA PHE A 100 -10.55 17.78 -15.37
C PHE A 100 -11.53 16.95 -16.19
N TRP A 101 -12.28 16.07 -15.55
CA TRP A 101 -13.21 15.15 -16.21
C TRP A 101 -14.49 14.97 -15.39
N ASP A 102 -15.52 14.45 -16.04
CA ASP A 102 -16.80 14.03 -15.46
C ASP A 102 -17.14 12.63 -16.01
N CYS A 103 -18.27 12.04 -15.60
CA CYS A 103 -18.78 10.77 -16.12
C CYS A 103 -18.88 10.72 -17.65
N ASP A 104 -19.15 11.85 -18.30
CA ASP A 104 -19.21 11.98 -19.77
C ASP A 104 -17.83 12.21 -20.42
N GLY A 105 -16.74 12.07 -19.66
CA GLY A 105 -15.37 12.23 -20.14
C GLY A 105 -14.75 13.60 -19.86
N ILE A 106 -13.64 13.86 -20.53
CA ILE A 106 -12.75 15.00 -20.28
C ILE A 106 -13.48 16.33 -20.53
N ILE A 107 -13.26 17.28 -19.63
CA ILE A 107 -13.78 18.65 -19.71
C ILE A 107 -12.70 19.60 -20.22
N MET A 108 -11.51 19.53 -19.61
CA MET A 108 -10.39 20.42 -19.94
C MET A 108 -9.06 19.74 -19.61
N THR A 109 -8.08 19.93 -20.48
CA THR A 109 -6.68 19.51 -20.29
C THR A 109 -5.77 20.72 -20.44
N ASP A 110 -4.82 20.88 -19.54
CA ASP A 110 -3.80 21.92 -19.59
C ASP A 110 -2.42 21.35 -19.33
N TYR A 111 -1.54 21.45 -20.32
CA TYR A 111 -0.16 21.00 -20.25
C TYR A 111 0.72 22.16 -19.78
N MET A 112 1.36 21.97 -18.63
CA MET A 112 2.21 22.98 -18.05
C MET A 112 3.63 22.89 -18.61
N GLU A 113 4.28 24.04 -18.80
CA GLU A 113 5.67 24.06 -19.26
C GLU A 113 6.60 23.34 -18.27
N LYS A 114 7.64 22.71 -18.83
CA LYS A 114 8.61 21.93 -18.06
C LYS A 114 9.31 22.79 -17.00
N GLY A 115 9.39 22.28 -15.77
CA GLY A 115 10.09 22.92 -14.66
C GLY A 115 9.29 23.98 -13.91
N LYS A 116 8.05 24.28 -14.32
CA LYS A 116 7.13 25.07 -13.51
C LYS A 116 6.47 24.19 -12.44
N THR A 117 6.09 24.79 -11.33
CA THR A 117 5.28 24.16 -10.25
C THR A 117 3.87 24.73 -10.31
N VAL A 118 2.88 23.95 -9.86
CA VAL A 118 1.49 24.43 -9.74
C VAL A 118 1.42 25.42 -8.58
N THR A 119 1.70 26.69 -8.87
CA THR A 119 1.51 27.80 -7.93
C THR A 119 0.02 28.05 -7.73
N GLY A 120 -0.37 28.52 -6.54
CA GLY A 120 -1.78 28.83 -6.23
C GLY A 120 -2.40 29.84 -7.20
N GLU A 121 -1.64 30.86 -7.62
CA GLU A 121 -2.08 31.85 -8.62
C GLU A 121 -2.39 31.21 -9.97
N TYR A 122 -1.48 30.37 -10.46
CA TYR A 122 -1.67 29.63 -11.72
C TYR A 122 -2.90 28.72 -11.63
N TYR A 123 -3.05 27.98 -10.53
CA TYR A 123 -4.20 27.11 -10.33
C TYR A 123 -5.52 27.90 -10.26
N SER A 124 -5.51 29.10 -9.65
CA SER A 124 -6.69 29.97 -9.61
C SER A 124 -7.13 30.42 -11.01
N GLY A 125 -6.19 30.75 -11.88
CA GLY A 125 -6.46 31.08 -13.28
C GLY A 125 -7.02 29.89 -14.06
N LEU A 126 -6.45 28.72 -13.81
CA LEU A 126 -6.91 27.46 -14.40
C LEU A 126 -8.37 27.15 -14.00
N LEU A 127 -8.74 27.36 -12.74
CA LEU A 127 -10.11 27.17 -12.25
C LEU A 127 -11.10 28.17 -12.86
N LYS A 128 -10.69 29.42 -13.11
CA LYS A 128 -11.54 30.40 -13.84
C LYS A 128 -11.84 29.91 -15.25
N ARG A 129 -10.83 29.39 -15.97
CA ARG A 129 -10.98 28.81 -17.30
C ARG A 129 -11.90 27.58 -17.27
N LEU A 130 -11.68 26.69 -16.29
CA LEU A 130 -12.51 25.51 -16.08
C LEU A 130 -14.00 25.87 -15.90
N ARG A 131 -14.31 26.91 -15.11
CA ARG A 131 -15.69 27.37 -14.91
C ARG A 131 -16.36 27.80 -16.22
N SER A 132 -15.63 28.45 -17.13
CA SER A 132 -16.13 28.80 -18.46
C SER A 132 -16.46 27.56 -19.30
N GLU A 133 -15.57 26.56 -19.30
CA GLU A 133 -15.79 25.30 -20.02
C GLU A 133 -16.96 24.49 -19.45
N PHE A 134 -17.15 24.49 -18.12
CA PHE A 134 -18.33 23.90 -17.50
C PHE A 134 -19.63 24.57 -17.93
N SER A 135 -19.66 25.91 -17.97
CA SER A 135 -20.85 26.66 -18.44
C SER A 135 -21.18 26.29 -19.89
N LYS A 136 -20.18 26.27 -20.80
CA LYS A 136 -20.37 25.86 -22.20
C LYS A 136 -20.89 24.43 -22.32
N LYS A 137 -20.34 23.48 -21.54
CA LYS A 137 -20.76 22.07 -21.56
C LYS A 137 -22.20 21.92 -21.05
N LYS A 138 -22.59 22.65 -20.00
CA LYS A 138 -23.99 22.70 -19.52
C LYS A 138 -24.95 23.21 -20.59
N THR A 139 -24.63 24.32 -21.26
CA THR A 139 -25.49 24.88 -22.33
C THR A 139 -25.63 23.91 -23.50
N ARG A 140 -24.55 23.25 -23.93
CA ARG A 140 -24.60 22.24 -25.01
C ARG A 140 -25.45 21.02 -24.64
N LYS A 141 -25.38 20.55 -23.40
CA LYS A 141 -26.23 19.46 -22.91
C LYS A 141 -27.70 19.85 -22.86
N ALA A 142 -28.02 21.10 -22.49
CA ALA A 142 -29.38 21.62 -22.51
C ALA A 142 -29.93 21.70 -23.95
N LEU A 143 -29.13 22.21 -24.89
CA LEU A 143 -29.53 22.29 -26.31
C LEU A 143 -29.77 20.91 -26.93
N LYS A 144 -28.98 19.89 -26.58
CA LYS A 144 -29.19 18.51 -27.03
C LYS A 144 -30.41 17.81 -26.41
N ARG A 145 -30.96 18.35 -25.32
CA ARG A 145 -32.12 17.79 -24.60
C ARG A 145 -33.44 18.47 -24.96
N SER A 146 -33.42 19.57 -25.73
CA SER A 146 -34.67 20.10 -26.28
C SER A 146 -35.25 19.10 -27.27
N PRO A 147 -36.54 18.74 -27.16
CA PRO A 147 -37.19 17.94 -28.18
C PRO A 147 -37.16 18.77 -29.47
N ALA A 148 -36.67 18.16 -30.56
CA ALA A 148 -36.95 18.68 -31.88
C ALA A 148 -38.47 18.77 -31.99
N PHE A 149 -39.00 19.98 -32.15
CA PHE A 149 -40.43 20.19 -32.33
C PHE A 149 -40.89 19.28 -33.48
N ALA A 150 -41.73 18.31 -33.15
CA ALA A 150 -42.47 17.43 -34.05
C ALA A 150 -43.91 17.91 -34.11
#